data_AF-A0A371DJR6-F1
#
_entry.id   AF-A0A371DJR6-F1
#
_cell.length_a   1.000
_cell.length_b   1.000
_cell.length_c   1.000
_cell.angle_alpha   90.00
_cell.angle_beta   90.00
_cell.angle_gamma   90.00
#
_symmetry.space_group_name_H-M   'P 1'
#
loop_
_entity.id
_entity.type
_entity.pdbx_description
1 polymer ?
#
loop_
_entity_poly.entity_id
_entity_poly.type
_entity_poly.pdbx_seq_one_letter_code
_entity_poly.pdbx_strand_id
1 'polypeptide(L)'
;MTCMTCDLFDLDPLNASTFKALLNTTVYLGGGVAQALSTPRGIVCRLVMRRDWDGNPAAPFHLVSLVLEHRDNAEVLGGQWDGLMASCKKAEEPFRATQSSTIAGVIPIVFWIKDNGGFLVNNYFPVTRTRLADDTALDERTRIALFGLNVHCKRCLDGGFVYNEIKELRGAGTGALDLGRYRKKGKKWKWERRALDDPELMEMWLQNSALTGGMTVPETWKVYDELRLS
;
A
#
# COMPACT_ATOMS: atom_id res chain seq x y z
N MET A 1 -20.12 -17.99 -14.06
CA MET A 1 -20.07 -16.85 -13.11
C MET A 1 -18.67 -16.89 -12.51
N THR A 2 -17.74 -16.20 -13.15
CA THR A 2 -16.30 -16.26 -12.81
C THR A 2 -16.10 -15.47 -11.51
N CYS A 3 -15.41 -16.08 -10.56
CA CYS A 3 -15.17 -15.57 -9.21
C CYS A 3 -14.32 -14.30 -9.27
N MET A 4 -14.97 -13.13 -9.38
CA MET A 4 -14.34 -11.80 -9.38
C MET A 4 -13.51 -11.54 -8.11
N THR A 5 -13.69 -12.37 -7.07
CA THR A 5 -13.03 -12.33 -5.77
C THR A 5 -11.66 -13.01 -5.70
N CYS A 6 -11.24 -13.83 -6.68
CA CYS A 6 -9.86 -14.33 -6.68
C CYS A 6 -8.89 -13.33 -7.32
N ASP A 7 -9.30 -12.66 -8.39
CA ASP A 7 -8.45 -11.72 -9.14
C ASP A 7 -8.22 -10.38 -8.41
N LEU A 8 -9.11 -10.01 -7.47
CA LEU A 8 -9.00 -8.80 -6.67
C LEU A 8 -7.91 -8.86 -5.57
N PHE A 9 -7.52 -10.07 -5.16
CA PHE A 9 -6.69 -10.29 -3.96
C PHE A 9 -5.36 -10.99 -4.23
N ASP A 10 -5.12 -11.51 -5.43
CA ASP A 10 -3.76 -11.60 -5.97
C ASP A 10 -3.30 -10.18 -6.32
N LEU A 11 -3.09 -9.32 -5.29
CA LEU A 11 -2.61 -7.93 -5.37
C LEU A 11 -2.73 -7.36 -6.78
N ASP A 12 -3.97 -7.01 -7.18
CA ASP A 12 -4.31 -6.60 -8.55
C ASP A 12 -3.14 -5.76 -9.13
N PRO A 13 -2.47 -6.19 -10.22
CA PRO A 13 -1.26 -5.53 -10.73
C PRO A 13 -1.50 -4.04 -11.02
N LEU A 14 -2.77 -3.66 -11.11
CA LEU A 14 -3.26 -2.30 -11.15
C LEU A 14 -2.72 -1.39 -10.03
N ASN A 15 -2.76 -1.79 -8.76
CA ASN A 15 -2.43 -0.90 -7.63
C ASN A 15 -1.21 -1.36 -6.83
N ALA A 16 -0.47 -2.34 -7.36
CA ALA A 16 0.63 -2.99 -6.65
C ALA A 16 1.63 -1.99 -6.05
N SER A 17 2.05 -0.97 -6.80
CA SER A 17 3.01 0.04 -6.33
C SER A 17 2.43 0.95 -5.24
N THR A 18 1.22 1.46 -5.44
CA THR A 18 0.52 2.31 -4.45
C THR A 18 0.30 1.54 -3.14
N PHE A 19 -0.19 0.31 -3.25
CA PHE A 19 -0.52 -0.52 -2.10
C PHE A 19 0.74 -0.98 -1.37
N LYS A 20 1.79 -1.37 -2.10
CA LYS A 20 3.09 -1.72 -1.52
C LYS A 20 3.70 -0.56 -0.72
N ALA A 21 3.69 0.65 -1.27
CA ALA A 21 4.17 1.83 -0.55
C ALA A 21 3.32 2.13 0.70
N LEU A 22 2.00 1.99 0.59
CA LEU A 22 1.09 2.16 1.73
C LEU A 22 1.38 1.14 2.86
N LEU A 23 1.58 -0.13 2.52
CA LEU A 23 1.90 -1.17 3.49
C LEU A 23 3.26 -0.95 4.14
N ASN A 24 4.30 -0.67 3.35
CA ASN A 24 5.64 -0.40 3.86
C ASN A 24 5.66 0.82 4.79
N THR A 25 5.07 1.94 4.38
CA THR A 25 4.97 3.14 5.23
C THR A 25 4.21 2.85 6.52
N THR A 26 3.17 2.02 6.48
CA THR A 26 2.44 1.61 7.69
C THR A 26 3.34 0.81 8.65
N VAL A 27 4.15 -0.11 8.14
CA VAL A 27 5.11 -0.87 8.96
C VAL A 27 6.16 0.06 9.57
N TYR A 28 6.76 0.96 8.78
CA TYR A 28 7.76 1.88 9.29
C TYR A 28 7.19 2.85 10.34
N LEU A 29 6.02 3.42 10.10
CA LEU A 29 5.33 4.30 11.05
C LEU A 29 4.84 3.55 12.30
N GLY A 30 4.59 2.25 12.19
CA GLY A 30 4.20 1.36 13.28
C GLY A 30 5.35 0.90 14.19
N GLY A 31 6.54 1.48 14.02
CA GLY A 31 7.74 1.22 14.82
C GLY A 31 8.81 0.38 14.13
N GLY A 32 8.72 0.21 12.81
CA GLY A 32 9.76 -0.42 12.00
C GLY A 32 9.61 -1.92 11.83
N VAL A 33 10.52 -2.49 11.03
CA VAL A 33 10.46 -3.89 10.58
C VAL A 33 10.73 -4.85 11.74
N ALA A 34 11.74 -4.56 12.56
CA ALA A 34 12.09 -5.40 13.71
C ALA A 34 10.95 -5.51 14.72
N GLN A 35 10.27 -4.39 15.04
CA GLN A 35 9.13 -4.42 15.95
C GLN A 35 7.93 -5.14 15.34
N ALA A 36 7.67 -4.93 14.04
CA ALA A 36 6.57 -5.55 13.33
C ALA A 36 6.71 -7.08 13.23
N LEU A 37 7.95 -7.60 13.19
CA LEU A 37 8.23 -9.04 13.13
C LEU A 37 8.44 -9.70 14.51
N SER A 38 8.86 -8.95 15.53
CA SER A 38 9.12 -9.49 16.88
C SER A 38 7.88 -9.61 17.77
N THR A 39 6.77 -8.96 17.39
CA THR A 39 5.50 -9.00 18.11
C THR A 39 4.40 -9.59 17.23
N PRO A 40 3.37 -10.26 17.78
CA PRO A 40 2.34 -10.91 16.97
C PRO A 40 1.36 -9.86 16.44
N ARG A 41 1.81 -9.14 15.42
CA ARG A 41 1.08 -8.06 14.75
C ARG A 41 0.73 -8.44 13.31
N GLY A 42 -0.42 -7.97 12.85
CA GLY A 42 -0.88 -8.11 11.46
C GLY A 42 -1.47 -6.80 10.96
N ILE A 43 -1.56 -6.67 9.64
CA ILE A 43 -2.20 -5.50 9.03
C ILE A 43 -3.69 -5.75 8.88
N VAL A 44 -4.51 -4.85 9.41
CA VAL A 44 -5.96 -4.87 9.24
C VAL A 44 -6.35 -3.77 8.26
N CYS A 45 -6.81 -4.18 7.09
CA CYS A 45 -7.30 -3.30 6.03
C CYS A 45 -8.84 -3.31 6.04
N ARG A 46 -9.45 -2.25 6.54
CA ARG A 46 -10.91 -2.10 6.57
C ARG A 46 -11.40 -1.40 5.31
N LEU A 47 -12.30 -2.05 4.61
CA LEU A 47 -12.84 -1.63 3.33
C LEU A 47 -14.37 -1.51 3.40
N VAL A 48 -14.91 -0.61 2.58
CA VAL A 48 -16.36 -0.47 2.36
C VAL A 48 -16.59 -0.39 0.86
N MET A 49 -17.61 -1.08 0.36
CA MET A 49 -17.99 -1.05 -1.05
C MET A 49 -18.55 0.33 -1.42
N ARG A 50 -18.12 0.84 -2.58
CA ARG A 50 -18.64 2.10 -3.09
C ARG A 50 -20.05 1.93 -3.61
N ARG A 51 -20.99 2.68 -3.06
CA ARG A 51 -22.40 2.66 -3.51
C ARG A 51 -22.56 3.30 -4.89
N ASP A 52 -21.67 4.23 -5.22
CA ASP A 52 -21.60 4.99 -6.47
C ASP A 52 -20.56 4.40 -7.45
N TRP A 53 -20.17 3.14 -7.27
CA TRP A 53 -19.19 2.50 -8.15
C TRP A 53 -19.68 2.45 -9.61
N ASP A 54 -18.93 3.08 -10.50
CA ASP A 54 -19.22 3.17 -11.94
C ASP A 54 -18.65 1.99 -12.75
N GLY A 55 -18.07 1.00 -12.07
CA GLY A 55 -17.38 -0.14 -12.66
C GLY A 55 -15.87 0.07 -12.85
N ASN A 56 -15.28 1.18 -12.37
CA ASN A 56 -13.84 1.42 -12.46
C ASN A 56 -13.06 0.35 -11.68
N PRO A 57 -12.16 -0.41 -12.34
CA PRO A 57 -11.43 -1.48 -11.67
C PRO A 57 -10.48 -0.97 -10.57
N ALA A 58 -10.06 0.29 -10.62
CA ALA A 58 -9.10 0.86 -9.66
C ALA A 58 -9.72 1.31 -8.33
N ALA A 59 -11.05 1.46 -8.26
CA ALA A 59 -11.74 1.99 -7.07
C ALA A 59 -13.10 1.34 -6.78
N PRO A 60 -13.18 0.00 -6.62
CA PRO A 60 -14.41 -0.67 -6.18
C PRO A 60 -14.72 -0.45 -4.68
N PHE A 61 -13.72 -0.07 -3.88
CA PHE A 61 -13.84 0.09 -2.43
C PHE A 61 -13.34 1.46 -1.96
N HIS A 62 -13.85 1.92 -0.82
CA HIS A 62 -13.21 2.93 0.01
C HIS A 62 -12.27 2.26 1.01
N LEU A 63 -11.06 2.78 1.13
CA LEU A 63 -10.14 2.37 2.18
C LEU A 63 -10.45 3.15 3.47
N VAL A 64 -11.15 2.52 4.40
CA VAL A 64 -11.56 3.15 5.67
C VAL A 64 -10.36 3.30 6.60
N SER A 65 -9.68 2.20 6.89
CA SER A 65 -8.49 2.18 7.74
C SER A 65 -7.49 1.12 7.30
N LEU A 66 -6.21 1.41 7.44
CA LEU A 66 -5.14 0.43 7.30
C LEU A 66 -4.21 0.62 8.49
N VAL A 67 -4.11 -0.40 9.35
CA VAL A 67 -3.40 -0.31 10.63
C VAL A 67 -2.60 -1.59 10.89
N LEU A 68 -1.42 -1.44 11.48
CA LEU A 68 -0.64 -2.55 12.00
C LEU A 68 -1.02 -2.75 13.48
N GLU A 69 -1.70 -3.85 13.78
CA GLU A 69 -2.31 -4.10 15.09
C GLU A 69 -1.81 -5.39 15.71
N HIS A 70 -1.75 -5.43 17.04
CA HIS A 70 -1.51 -6.68 17.77
C HIS A 70 -2.70 -7.62 17.59
N ARG A 71 -2.45 -8.93 17.49
CA ARG A 71 -3.51 -9.94 17.28
C ARG A 71 -4.62 -9.87 18.33
N ASP A 72 -4.25 -9.53 19.57
CA ASP A 72 -5.20 -9.46 20.70
C ASP A 72 -6.06 -8.19 20.66
N ASN A 73 -5.65 -7.16 19.92
CA ASN A 73 -6.40 -5.90 19.78
C ASN A 73 -7.41 -5.94 18.63
N ALA A 74 -7.30 -6.92 17.73
CA ALA A 74 -8.15 -7.04 16.56
C ALA A 74 -8.74 -8.45 16.46
N GLU A 75 -10.04 -8.58 16.71
CA GLU A 75 -10.77 -9.86 16.65
C GLU A 75 -10.52 -10.62 15.34
N VAL A 76 -10.48 -9.91 14.21
CA VAL A 76 -10.22 -10.46 12.87
C VAL A 76 -8.82 -11.04 12.70
N LEU A 77 -7.86 -10.67 13.57
CA LEU A 77 -6.53 -11.29 13.64
C LEU A 77 -6.55 -12.44 14.64
N GLY A 78 -7.01 -12.19 15.88
CA GLY A 78 -6.97 -13.15 16.97
C GLY A 78 -7.71 -14.45 16.66
N GLY A 79 -8.90 -14.38 16.04
CA GLY A 79 -9.74 -15.56 15.75
C GLY A 79 -9.16 -16.55 14.73
N GLN A 80 -8.12 -16.16 13.99
CA GLN A 80 -7.52 -16.97 12.91
C GLN A 80 -5.99 -16.87 12.85
N TRP A 81 -5.37 -16.42 13.92
CA TRP A 81 -3.95 -16.07 13.97
C TRP A 81 -3.03 -17.22 13.52
N ASP A 82 -3.26 -18.42 14.02
CA ASP A 82 -2.39 -19.57 13.72
C ASP A 82 -2.48 -19.96 12.23
N GLY A 83 -3.66 -19.86 11.63
CA GLY A 83 -3.87 -20.11 10.20
C GLY A 83 -3.23 -19.03 9.32
N LEU A 84 -3.29 -17.77 9.74
CA LEU A 84 -2.60 -16.66 9.09
C LEU A 84 -1.08 -16.88 9.11
N MET A 85 -0.50 -17.21 10.27
CA MET A 85 0.94 -17.45 10.40
C MET A 85 1.42 -18.69 9.63
N ALA A 86 0.63 -19.76 9.61
CA ALA A 86 0.91 -20.92 8.76
C ALA A 86 0.97 -20.53 7.27
N SER A 87 0.08 -19.65 6.83
CA SER A 87 0.04 -19.15 5.46
C SER A 87 1.25 -18.25 5.14
N CYS A 88 1.62 -17.35 6.06
CA CYS A 88 2.83 -16.53 5.94
C CYS A 88 4.09 -17.39 5.83
N LYS A 89 4.22 -18.42 6.67
CA LYS A 89 5.37 -19.35 6.63
C LYS A 89 5.46 -20.08 5.29
N LYS A 90 4.33 -20.53 4.75
CA LYS A 90 4.28 -21.17 3.43
C LYS A 90 4.65 -20.21 2.29
N ALA A 91 4.27 -18.94 2.41
CA ALA A 91 4.56 -17.92 1.40
C ALA A 91 6.02 -17.42 1.43
N GLU A 92 6.70 -17.55 2.57
CA GLU A 92 8.05 -17.05 2.78
C GLU A 92 9.08 -17.71 1.85
N GLU A 93 8.96 -19.01 1.58
CA GLU A 93 9.89 -19.76 0.71
C GLU A 93 9.96 -19.20 -0.72
N PRO A 94 8.84 -19.03 -1.47
CA PRO A 94 8.84 -18.39 -2.79
C PRO A 94 9.44 -16.98 -2.79
N PHE A 95 9.17 -16.21 -1.75
CA PHE A 95 9.69 -14.86 -1.59
C PHE A 95 11.20 -14.85 -1.39
N ARG A 96 11.71 -15.72 -0.52
CA ARG A 96 13.15 -15.90 -0.32
C ARG A 96 13.83 -16.44 -1.58
N ALA A 97 13.18 -17.26 -2.39
CA ALA A 97 13.76 -17.74 -3.65
C ALA A 97 13.90 -16.63 -4.73
N THR A 98 13.03 -15.62 -4.71
CA THR A 98 12.98 -14.57 -5.74
C THR A 98 13.64 -13.25 -5.34
N GLN A 99 13.73 -12.95 -4.04
CA GLN A 99 14.20 -11.66 -3.49
C GLN A 99 15.14 -11.85 -2.28
N SER A 100 15.94 -12.92 -2.29
CA SER A 100 16.54 -13.58 -1.11
C SER A 100 17.27 -12.69 -0.09
N SER A 101 17.90 -11.61 -0.52
CA SER A 101 18.73 -10.76 0.36
C SER A 101 17.95 -9.61 1.03
N THR A 102 16.78 -9.24 0.50
CA THR A 102 16.06 -8.04 0.95
C THR A 102 14.87 -8.36 1.85
N ILE A 103 14.33 -9.57 1.87
CA ILE A 103 13.14 -9.89 2.67
C ILE A 103 13.52 -10.19 4.13
N ALA A 104 13.00 -9.37 5.04
CA ALA A 104 13.12 -9.53 6.49
C ALA A 104 12.17 -10.62 7.01
N GLY A 105 10.93 -10.63 6.52
CA GLY A 105 9.90 -11.58 6.92
C GLY A 105 8.60 -11.33 6.17
N VAL A 106 7.54 -12.05 6.56
CA VAL A 106 6.22 -11.93 5.97
C VAL A 106 5.20 -11.67 7.08
N ILE A 107 4.40 -10.62 6.94
CA ILE A 107 3.36 -10.25 7.91
C ILE A 107 1.99 -10.60 7.35
N PRO A 108 1.06 -11.13 8.17
CA PRO A 108 -0.31 -11.38 7.72
C PRO A 108 -1.08 -10.08 7.49
N ILE A 109 -1.91 -10.07 6.44
CA ILE A 109 -2.85 -9.00 6.13
C ILE A 109 -4.26 -9.58 6.12
N VAL A 110 -5.18 -8.89 6.78
CA VAL A 110 -6.61 -9.20 6.71
C VAL A 110 -7.34 -8.02 6.09
N PHE A 111 -7.99 -8.28 4.95
CA PHE A 111 -8.95 -7.36 4.35
C PHE A 111 -10.33 -7.66 4.91
N TRP A 112 -10.91 -6.67 5.58
CA TRP A 112 -12.23 -6.78 6.17
C TRP A 112 -13.20 -5.80 5.49
N ILE A 113 -14.12 -6.36 4.71
CA ILE A 113 -15.20 -5.62 4.06
C ILE A 113 -16.44 -5.73 4.95
N LYS A 114 -16.93 -4.62 5.49
CA LYS A 114 -18.01 -4.64 6.50
C LYS A 114 -19.43 -4.83 5.90
N ASP A 115 -19.59 -4.63 4.59
CA ASP A 115 -20.91 -4.65 3.94
C ASP A 115 -21.45 -6.07 3.72
N ASN A 116 -22.79 -6.20 3.64
CA ASN A 116 -23.53 -7.42 3.25
C ASN A 116 -23.15 -8.71 4.01
N GLY A 117 -23.03 -8.63 5.34
CA GLY A 117 -22.74 -9.80 6.18
C GLY A 117 -21.26 -9.97 6.54
N GLY A 118 -20.39 -9.08 6.06
CA GLY A 118 -18.98 -9.10 6.38
C GLY A 118 -18.23 -10.13 5.54
N PHE A 119 -17.18 -9.70 4.85
CA PHE A 119 -16.28 -10.58 4.12
C PHE A 119 -14.85 -10.35 4.57
N LEU A 120 -14.13 -11.45 4.80
CA LEU A 120 -12.74 -11.46 5.23
C LEU A 120 -11.90 -12.13 4.16
N VAL A 121 -10.84 -11.46 3.74
CA VAL A 121 -9.79 -12.05 2.89
C VAL A 121 -8.47 -12.00 3.62
N ASN A 122 -7.86 -13.17 3.73
CA ASN A 122 -6.54 -13.31 4.29
C ASN A 122 -5.51 -13.25 3.17
N ASN A 123 -4.46 -12.49 3.41
CA ASN A 123 -3.31 -12.39 2.53
C ASN A 123 -2.05 -12.20 3.39
N TYR A 124 -0.93 -12.00 2.74
CA TYR A 124 0.36 -11.80 3.37
C TYR A 124 1.17 -10.77 2.60
N PHE A 125 2.12 -10.15 3.28
CA PHE A 125 2.97 -9.15 2.67
C PHE A 125 4.43 -9.32 3.06
N PRO A 126 5.34 -9.42 2.08
CA PRO A 126 6.77 -9.47 2.36
C PRO A 126 7.23 -8.09 2.84
N VAL A 127 7.84 -8.07 4.01
CA VAL A 127 8.51 -6.88 4.55
C VAL A 127 9.99 -7.00 4.24
N THR A 128 10.56 -5.94 3.67
CA THR A 128 11.98 -5.90 3.33
C THR A 128 12.81 -5.25 4.43
N ARG A 129 14.02 -5.75 4.68
CA ARG A 129 15.03 -5.12 5.52
C ARG A 129 15.33 -3.73 4.97
N THR A 130 15.51 -2.76 5.87
CA THR A 130 16.11 -1.48 5.52
C THR A 130 17.22 -1.18 6.50
N ARG A 131 18.33 -0.63 6.00
CA ARG A 131 19.50 -0.35 6.84
C ARG A 131 19.23 0.64 7.99
N LEU A 132 18.19 1.47 7.85
CA LEU A 132 17.81 2.53 8.80
C LEU A 132 16.69 2.12 9.78
N ALA A 133 15.79 1.20 9.43
CA ALA A 133 14.62 0.88 10.26
C ALA A 133 14.70 -0.48 10.98
N ASP A 134 15.82 -1.19 10.85
CA ASP A 134 16.03 -2.44 11.55
C ASP A 134 16.44 -2.22 13.03
N ASP A 135 17.05 -1.08 13.40
CA ASP A 135 17.50 -0.83 14.79
C ASP A 135 17.39 0.64 15.31
N THR A 136 17.00 1.62 14.47
CA THR A 136 16.94 3.04 14.88
C THR A 136 15.57 3.66 14.68
N ALA A 137 15.14 4.50 15.64
CA ALA A 137 13.94 5.32 15.50
C ALA A 137 14.06 6.23 14.27
N LEU A 138 12.99 6.32 13.48
CA LEU A 138 12.96 7.22 12.32
C LEU A 138 13.21 8.66 12.78
N ASP A 139 14.11 9.36 12.09
CA ASP A 139 14.26 10.79 12.30
C ASP A 139 12.97 11.54 11.91
N GLU A 140 12.81 12.75 12.43
CA GLU A 140 11.58 13.52 12.27
C GLU A 140 11.21 13.76 10.81
N ARG A 141 12.21 14.07 9.97
CA ARG A 141 12.00 14.37 8.56
C ARG A 141 11.49 13.13 7.83
N THR A 142 12.11 11.99 8.09
CA THR A 142 11.69 10.70 7.51
C THR A 142 10.28 10.32 7.96
N ARG A 143 9.97 10.48 9.25
CA ARG A 143 8.63 10.21 9.80
C ARG A 143 7.55 11.06 9.12
N ILE A 144 7.81 12.36 8.95
CA ILE A 144 6.90 13.28 8.26
C ILE A 144 6.71 12.87 6.78
N ALA A 145 7.79 12.54 6.09
CA ALA A 145 7.74 12.12 4.69
C ALA A 145 6.92 10.84 4.50
N LEU A 146 7.14 9.82 5.34
CA LEU A 146 6.41 8.55 5.28
C LEU A 146 4.94 8.72 5.66
N PHE A 147 4.62 9.59 6.63
CA PHE A 147 3.24 9.92 6.96
C PHE A 147 2.52 10.57 5.78
N GLY A 148 3.13 11.58 5.14
CA GLY A 148 2.58 12.19 3.94
C GLY A 148 2.34 11.17 2.83
N LEU A 149 3.36 10.36 2.54
CA LEU A 149 3.26 9.31 1.53
C LEU A 149 2.14 8.30 1.84
N ASN A 150 1.99 7.89 3.11
CA ASN A 150 0.91 7.01 3.54
C ASN A 150 -0.47 7.61 3.25
N VAL A 151 -0.69 8.87 3.64
CA VAL A 151 -1.93 9.60 3.38
C VAL A 151 -2.17 9.77 1.88
N HIS A 152 -1.13 10.10 1.13
CA HIS A 152 -1.20 10.26 -0.33
C HIS A 152 -1.58 8.96 -1.03
N CYS A 153 -0.93 7.84 -0.70
CA CYS A 153 -1.28 6.53 -1.24
C CYS A 153 -2.72 6.13 -0.89
N LYS A 154 -3.19 6.41 0.33
CA LYS A 154 -4.59 6.19 0.72
C LYS A 154 -5.55 7.00 -0.17
N ARG A 155 -5.26 8.28 -0.41
CA ARG A 155 -6.05 9.13 -1.32
C ARG A 155 -5.99 8.64 -2.76
N CYS A 156 -4.85 8.13 -3.22
CA CYS A 156 -4.74 7.55 -4.56
C CYS A 156 -5.66 6.34 -4.72
N LEU A 157 -5.62 5.39 -3.78
CA LEU A 157 -6.52 4.23 -3.80
C LEU A 157 -7.99 4.67 -3.75
N ASP A 158 -8.30 5.68 -2.94
CA ASP A 158 -9.66 6.21 -2.85
C ASP A 158 -10.07 7.07 -4.08
N GLY A 159 -9.14 7.66 -4.80
CA GLY A 159 -9.44 8.35 -6.06
C GLY A 159 -9.50 7.40 -7.26
N GLY A 160 -9.12 6.13 -7.10
CA GLY A 160 -8.88 5.21 -8.22
C GLY A 160 -7.66 5.59 -9.05
N PHE A 161 -6.71 6.29 -8.44
CA PHE A 161 -5.43 6.61 -9.04
C PHE A 161 -4.45 5.47 -8.88
N VAL A 162 -3.75 5.20 -9.97
CA VAL A 162 -2.87 4.06 -10.14
C VAL A 162 -1.48 4.55 -10.48
N TYR A 163 -0.51 4.16 -9.65
CA TYR A 163 0.90 4.33 -9.95
C TYR A 163 1.42 3.16 -10.79
N ASN A 164 1.90 3.45 -12.00
CA ASN A 164 2.65 2.48 -12.80
C ASN A 164 4.15 2.63 -12.56
N GLU A 165 4.85 1.49 -12.47
CA GLU A 165 6.32 1.47 -12.50
C GLU A 165 6.81 1.94 -13.88
N ILE A 166 7.65 2.98 -13.88
CA ILE A 166 8.28 3.48 -15.10
C ILE A 166 9.43 2.55 -15.46
N LYS A 167 9.29 1.78 -16.55
CA LYS A 167 10.34 0.89 -17.07
C LYS A 167 11.52 1.63 -17.71
N GLU A 168 11.34 2.90 -18.10
CA GLU A 168 12.38 3.72 -18.74
C GLU A 168 12.36 5.16 -18.19
N LEU A 169 13.40 5.55 -17.44
CA LEU A 169 13.62 6.93 -17.00
C LEU A 169 13.89 7.83 -18.21
N ARG A 170 12.84 8.47 -18.75
CA ARG A 170 12.99 9.47 -19.82
C ARG A 170 13.17 10.86 -19.21
N GLY A 171 14.43 11.24 -18.99
CA GLY A 171 14.88 12.63 -18.89
C GLY A 171 14.45 13.42 -17.64
N ALA A 172 15.43 14.07 -17.03
CA ALA A 172 15.31 15.12 -16.02
C ALA A 172 14.30 14.89 -14.86
N GLY A 173 14.80 14.27 -13.78
CA GLY A 173 14.52 14.80 -12.44
C GLY A 173 13.24 14.38 -11.71
N THR A 174 12.49 13.39 -12.19
CA THR A 174 11.44 12.75 -11.38
C THR A 174 11.51 11.24 -11.52
N GLY A 175 12.52 10.65 -10.88
CA GLY A 175 12.45 9.22 -10.59
C GLY A 175 11.22 8.97 -9.73
N ALA A 176 10.20 8.32 -10.30
CA ALA A 176 9.79 6.98 -9.89
C ALA A 176 8.37 6.61 -10.33
N LEU A 177 7.48 7.56 -10.71
CA LEU A 177 6.04 7.25 -10.68
C LEU A 177 5.19 7.90 -11.76
N ASP A 178 4.58 7.05 -12.59
CA ASP A 178 3.59 7.45 -13.58
C ASP A 178 2.18 7.31 -12.98
N LEU A 179 1.61 8.41 -12.52
CA LEU A 179 0.27 8.42 -11.94
C LEU A 179 -0.78 8.57 -13.04
N GLY A 180 -1.74 7.65 -13.05
CA GLY A 180 -2.86 7.68 -13.96
C GLY A 180 -4.16 7.26 -13.30
N ARG A 181 -5.22 7.22 -14.10
CA ARG A 181 -6.53 6.69 -13.69
C ARG A 181 -7.16 5.93 -14.84
N TYR A 182 -7.94 4.91 -14.54
CA TYR A 182 -8.71 4.21 -15.55
C TYR A 182 -9.93 5.05 -15.94
N ARG A 183 -10.07 5.31 -17.25
CA ARG A 183 -11.22 5.96 -17.85
C ARG A 183 -11.93 5.02 -18.81
N LYS A 184 -13.25 5.12 -18.87
CA LYS A 184 -14.07 4.30 -19.75
C LYS A 184 -14.00 4.87 -21.17
N LYS A 185 -13.37 4.12 -22.08
CA LYS A 185 -13.32 4.41 -23.52
C LYS A 185 -14.16 3.38 -24.26
N GLY A 186 -15.40 3.76 -24.58
CA GLY A 186 -16.41 2.85 -25.13
C GLY A 186 -16.80 1.78 -24.10
N LYS A 187 -16.57 0.50 -24.42
CA LYS A 187 -16.86 -0.64 -23.52
C LYS A 187 -15.66 -1.10 -22.69
N LYS A 188 -14.49 -0.45 -22.80
CA LYS A 188 -13.25 -0.87 -22.14
C LYS A 188 -12.71 0.19 -21.20
N TRP A 189 -12.16 -0.23 -20.07
CA TRP A 189 -11.36 0.61 -19.19
C TRP A 189 -9.95 0.75 -19.76
N LYS A 190 -9.46 1.98 -19.88
CA LYS A 190 -8.11 2.26 -20.32
C LYS A 190 -7.43 3.15 -19.29
N TRP A 191 -6.21 2.77 -18.91
CA TRP A 191 -5.37 3.60 -18.06
C TRP A 191 -4.90 4.81 -18.86
N GLU A 192 -4.99 5.99 -18.25
CA GLU A 192 -4.54 7.24 -18.83
C GLU A 192 -3.68 7.97 -17.81
N ARG A 193 -2.47 8.36 -18.25
CA ARG A 193 -1.59 9.23 -17.48
C ARG A 193 -2.32 10.53 -17.17
N ARG A 194 -2.22 11.00 -15.92
CA ARG A 194 -2.69 12.33 -15.54
C ARG A 194 -1.58 13.33 -15.84
N ALA A 195 -1.97 14.47 -16.42
CA ALA A 195 -1.06 15.58 -16.58
C ALA A 195 -0.72 16.16 -15.20
N LEU A 196 0.49 16.72 -15.07
CA LEU A 196 0.96 17.26 -13.79
C LEU A 196 0.18 18.50 -13.35
N ASP A 197 -0.43 19.22 -14.29
CA ASP A 197 -1.27 20.39 -14.09
C ASP A 197 -2.76 20.03 -13.86
N ASP A 198 -3.07 18.75 -13.71
CA ASP A 198 -4.43 18.31 -13.43
C ASP A 198 -4.92 18.86 -12.07
N PRO A 199 -6.08 19.55 -12.00
CA PRO A 199 -6.53 20.21 -10.78
C PRO A 199 -6.72 19.28 -9.58
N GLU A 200 -7.24 18.07 -9.82
CA GLU A 200 -7.48 17.06 -8.77
C GLU A 200 -6.14 16.56 -8.21
N LEU A 201 -5.17 16.34 -9.09
CA LEU A 201 -3.82 15.95 -8.69
C LEU A 201 -3.12 17.07 -7.93
N MET A 202 -3.23 18.31 -8.40
CA MET A 202 -2.65 19.48 -7.76
C MET A 202 -3.24 19.72 -6.37
N GLU A 203 -4.54 19.55 -6.20
CA GLU A 203 -5.18 19.63 -4.88
C GLU A 203 -4.65 18.54 -3.94
N MET A 204 -4.56 17.29 -4.41
CA MET A 204 -3.97 16.20 -3.61
C MET A 204 -2.53 16.51 -3.20
N TRP A 205 -1.73 17.09 -4.09
CA TRP A 205 -0.35 17.47 -3.83
C TRP A 205 -0.24 18.62 -2.83
N LEU A 206 -1.07 19.66 -2.96
CA LEU A 206 -1.11 20.77 -2.02
C LEU A 206 -1.50 20.28 -0.62
N GLN A 207 -2.50 19.42 -0.52
CA GLN A 207 -2.90 18.81 0.74
C GLN A 207 -1.79 17.92 1.32
N ASN A 208 -1.03 17.21 0.49
CA ASN A 208 0.13 16.44 0.94
C ASN A 208 1.23 17.36 1.48
N SER A 209 1.62 18.40 0.72
CA SER A 209 2.62 19.39 1.13
C SER A 209 2.26 20.07 2.46
N ALA A 210 0.98 20.37 2.68
CA ALA A 210 0.53 20.94 3.95
C ALA A 210 0.74 19.98 5.14
N LEU A 211 0.57 18.67 4.94
CA LEU A 211 0.77 17.65 5.97
C LEU A 211 2.25 17.32 6.22
N THR A 212 3.13 17.65 5.28
CA THR A 212 4.54 17.26 5.29
C THR A 212 5.50 18.42 5.55
N GLY A 213 5.00 19.55 6.08
CA GLY A 213 5.83 20.73 6.32
C GLY A 213 6.41 21.33 5.03
N GLY A 214 5.72 21.16 3.91
CA GLY A 214 6.10 21.68 2.60
C GLY A 214 6.66 20.64 1.63
N MET A 215 6.95 19.41 2.05
CA MET A 215 7.50 18.40 1.14
C MET A 215 6.49 17.97 0.07
N THR A 216 6.88 18.09 -1.18
CA THR A 216 6.11 17.63 -2.33
C THR A 216 5.99 16.10 -2.34
N VAL A 217 5.00 15.59 -3.07
CA VAL A 217 4.82 14.14 -3.24
C VAL A 217 6.09 13.47 -3.81
N PRO A 218 6.75 13.99 -4.87
CA PRO A 218 8.02 13.44 -5.34
C PRO A 218 9.13 13.39 -4.29
N GLU A 219 9.24 14.40 -3.41
CA GLU A 219 10.22 14.40 -2.32
C GLU A 219 9.92 13.32 -1.28
N THR A 220 8.64 13.12 -0.93
CA THR A 220 8.26 12.03 -0.01
C THR A 220 8.55 10.64 -0.58
N TRP A 221 8.32 10.46 -1.89
CA TRP A 221 8.68 9.22 -2.60
C TRP A 221 10.18 8.99 -2.65
N LYS A 222 10.96 10.04 -2.88
CA LYS A 222 12.43 9.96 -2.85
C LYS A 222 12.93 9.48 -1.49
N VAL A 223 12.42 10.05 -0.39
CA VAL A 223 12.77 9.60 0.97
C VAL A 223 12.41 8.12 1.19
N TYR A 224 11.22 7.70 0.72
CA TYR A 224 10.80 6.31 0.79
C TYR A 224 11.71 5.36 -0.02
N ASP A 225 12.10 5.75 -1.23
CA ASP A 225 13.01 4.95 -2.07
C ASP A 225 14.42 4.89 -1.49
N GLU A 226 14.91 5.98 -0.89
CA GLU A 226 16.20 6.02 -0.17
C GLU A 226 16.22 5.02 0.99
N LEU A 227 15.12 4.87 1.75
CA LEU A 227 15.00 3.84 2.78
C LEU A 227 15.02 2.42 2.21
N ARG A 228 14.47 2.22 1.01
CA ARG A 228 14.34 0.89 0.39
C ARG A 228 15.63 0.43 -0.32
N LEU A 229 16.43 1.37 -0.79
CA LEU A 229 17.64 1.12 -1.59
C LEU A 229 18.95 1.22 -0.79
N SER A 230 18.90 1.59 0.49
CA SER A 230 20.06 1.73 1.39
C SER A 230 20.34 0.52 2.26
#